data_AF-A0A0S4VFT0-F1
#
_entry.id   AF-A0A0S4VFT0-F1
#
_cell.length_a   1.000
_cell.length_b   1.000
_cell.length_c   1.000
_cell.angle_alpha   90.00
_cell.angle_beta   90.00
_cell.angle_gamma   90.00
#
_symmetry.space_group_name_H-M   'P 1'
#
loop_
_entity.id
_entity.type
_entity.pdbx_description
1 polymer ?
#
loop_
_entity_poly.entity_id
_entity_poly.type
_entity_poly.pdbx_seq_one_letter_code
_entity_poly.pdbx_strand_id
1 'polypeptide(L)'
;MRGHAVRGSAQLSAAAGVFVTLMVIMWDAGTAHAASEAASAPPAALASAPASAAPVASAPTAALAKSREGRERHAGTFWQGAVGKGGDSPGWNVWLSVYEPGPKAQVQDKDPIADTLTGEAYDDRPQGRALWSLEGRNAPDRRFVWRERADGLDSDGQPVTREGGTLSGTVSADGATAAGTWSDGGRSQPFTLKRAARYLEVSGTSGPARMTERYPVTGDAAVDALVQSLRIGRCDADDIECVIQISMVGLGETVSLLRMVWAYSGGAHGNYGFMAGNWRRGPQGFQPITLADVLNPSAACLQSFNTQVVNALRREGAPDAVRGILKEKDLRSATFPFTLQGDRIVVHYGPYEVGPYAWGAFRAAVRIDDLGAACRRPSA
;
A
#
# COMPACT_ATOMS: atom_id res chain seq x y z
N MET A 1 -39.01 11.04 33.93
CA MET A 1 -37.87 11.97 34.09
C MET A 1 -36.58 11.19 33.95
N ARG A 2 -35.70 11.64 33.03
CA ARG A 2 -34.24 11.50 32.97
C ARG A 2 -33.53 10.30 33.64
N GLY A 3 -32.68 9.62 32.87
CA GLY A 3 -31.52 8.89 33.39
C GLY A 3 -30.94 7.86 32.43
N HIS A 4 -29.72 8.09 31.96
CA HIS A 4 -29.01 7.38 30.89
C HIS A 4 -28.60 5.93 31.18
N ALA A 5 -28.52 5.13 30.11
CA ALA A 5 -27.77 3.88 30.01
C ALA A 5 -26.25 4.15 30.01
N VAL A 6 -25.49 3.37 30.78
CA VAL A 6 -24.05 3.12 30.59
C VAL A 6 -23.74 1.70 31.07
N ARG A 7 -23.27 0.84 30.16
CA ARG A 7 -22.50 -0.38 30.47
C ARG A 7 -21.03 -0.04 30.26
N GLY A 8 -20.21 -0.11 31.31
CA GLY A 8 -18.76 -0.11 31.19
C GLY A 8 -18.27 -1.49 30.77
N SER A 9 -17.61 -1.55 29.61
CA SER A 9 -16.86 -2.69 29.10
C SER A 9 -15.45 -2.72 29.70
N ALA A 10 -15.00 -3.88 30.20
CA ALA A 10 -13.59 -4.12 30.46
C ALA A 10 -12.83 -4.18 29.14
N GLN A 11 -11.75 -3.39 29.02
CA GLN A 11 -10.81 -3.39 27.91
C GLN A 11 -9.93 -4.65 27.95
N LEU A 12 -9.97 -5.45 26.88
CA LEU A 12 -8.86 -6.32 26.49
C LEU A 12 -7.96 -5.50 25.56
N SER A 13 -6.74 -5.21 26.03
CA SER A 13 -5.69 -4.59 25.22
C SER A 13 -5.32 -5.52 24.06
N ALA A 14 -5.49 -5.03 22.83
CA ALA A 14 -4.86 -5.62 21.66
C ALA A 14 -3.35 -5.38 21.79
N ALA A 15 -2.63 -6.44 22.17
CA ALA A 15 -1.18 -6.44 22.16
C ALA A 15 -0.68 -6.20 20.73
N ALA A 16 0.29 -5.30 20.61
CA ALA A 16 1.07 -5.07 19.42
C ALA A 16 1.59 -6.41 18.87
N GLY A 17 1.50 -6.59 17.55
CA GLY A 17 2.09 -7.74 16.87
C GLY A 17 3.61 -7.71 17.08
N VAL A 18 4.08 -8.50 18.03
CA VAL A 18 5.50 -8.78 18.25
C VAL A 18 5.97 -9.61 17.05
N PHE A 19 6.89 -9.05 16.26
CA PHE A 19 7.70 -9.82 15.33
C PHE A 19 8.65 -10.71 16.15
N VAL A 20 8.28 -11.97 16.35
CA VAL A 20 9.20 -12.98 16.90
C VAL A 20 9.98 -13.59 15.76
N THR A 21 11.24 -13.19 15.61
CA THR A 21 12.23 -13.90 14.80
C THR A 21 12.66 -15.15 15.56
N LEU A 22 12.11 -16.32 15.22
CA LEU A 22 12.59 -17.59 15.76
C LEU A 22 13.81 -18.05 14.93
N MET A 23 15.02 -17.79 15.42
CA MET A 23 16.22 -18.46 14.94
C MET A 23 16.25 -19.88 15.50
N VAL A 24 16.01 -20.87 14.64
CA VAL A 24 16.33 -22.27 14.95
C VAL A 24 17.80 -22.51 14.58
N ILE A 25 18.63 -22.69 15.60
CA ILE A 25 19.98 -23.26 15.45
C ILE A 25 19.79 -24.77 15.34
N MET A 26 20.05 -25.32 14.15
CA MET A 26 20.16 -26.77 13.96
C MET A 26 21.54 -27.23 14.44
N TRP A 27 21.56 -28.03 15.52
CA TRP A 27 22.60 -29.02 15.75
C TRP A 27 21.94 -30.39 15.93
N ASP A 28 22.52 -31.36 15.22
CA ASP A 28 22.11 -32.77 15.19
C ASP A 28 22.25 -33.46 16.54
N ALA A 29 21.27 -34.29 16.89
CA ALA A 29 21.42 -35.74 17.15
C ALA A 29 20.19 -36.32 17.89
N GLY A 30 19.55 -37.30 17.27
CA GLY A 30 19.25 -38.57 17.93
C GLY A 30 18.07 -38.68 18.92
N THR A 31 17.18 -39.59 18.56
CA THR A 31 16.32 -40.47 19.39
C THR A 31 14.89 -40.04 19.71
N ALA A 32 13.98 -40.86 19.21
CA ALA A 32 12.57 -40.95 19.56
C ALA A 32 12.37 -41.63 20.93
N HIS A 33 11.32 -41.27 21.67
CA HIS A 33 10.37 -42.23 22.28
C HIS A 33 9.10 -41.55 22.78
N ALA A 34 8.03 -42.34 22.81
CA ALA A 34 6.63 -41.99 23.01
C ALA A 34 6.14 -42.20 24.46
N ALA A 35 4.96 -41.62 24.75
CA ALA A 35 3.97 -41.97 25.79
C ALA A 35 4.41 -41.85 27.28
N SER A 36 3.58 -41.56 28.29
CA SER A 36 2.13 -41.65 28.50
C SER A 36 1.69 -40.78 29.70
N GLU A 37 0.38 -40.42 29.76
CA GLU A 37 -0.54 -40.45 30.92
C GLU A 37 -0.21 -39.75 32.27
N ALA A 38 -1.13 -39.25 33.10
CA ALA A 38 -2.57 -39.02 33.08
C ALA A 38 -2.96 -38.10 34.26
N ALA A 39 -4.09 -37.40 34.11
CA ALA A 39 -5.10 -36.97 35.09
C ALA A 39 -4.72 -36.42 36.49
N SER A 40 -5.26 -35.23 36.82
CA SER A 40 -6.37 -35.09 37.81
C SER A 40 -6.75 -33.61 38.05
N ALA A 41 -8.03 -33.30 37.89
CA ALA A 41 -8.76 -32.17 38.50
C ALA A 41 -9.85 -32.83 39.42
N PRO A 42 -10.79 -32.13 40.12
CA PRO A 42 -11.16 -30.69 40.17
C PRO A 42 -11.58 -30.27 41.62
N PRO A 43 -12.66 -29.50 41.97
CA PRO A 43 -13.38 -28.35 41.38
C PRO A 43 -13.68 -27.18 42.39
N ALA A 44 -14.27 -26.08 41.89
CA ALA A 44 -15.40 -25.27 42.46
C ALA A 44 -15.20 -23.74 42.20
N ALA A 45 -16.17 -22.85 41.95
CA ALA A 45 -17.56 -22.83 41.47
C ALA A 45 -18.02 -21.33 41.41
N LEU A 46 -19.14 -21.06 40.73
CA LEU A 46 -20.02 -19.85 40.77
C LEU A 46 -19.61 -18.63 39.89
N ALA A 47 -20.49 -17.86 39.23
CA ALA A 47 -21.93 -17.88 38.97
C ALA A 47 -22.28 -16.82 37.88
N SER A 48 -23.53 -16.80 37.45
CA SER A 48 -24.09 -16.27 36.19
C SER A 48 -24.38 -14.74 36.08
N ALA A 49 -24.57 -14.30 34.82
CA ALA A 49 -24.93 -13.00 34.20
C ALA A 49 -26.26 -12.31 34.68
N PRO A 50 -26.83 -11.21 34.08
CA PRO A 50 -26.50 -10.30 32.94
C PRO A 50 -26.62 -8.77 33.27
N ALA A 51 -26.37 -7.76 32.41
CA ALA A 51 -27.41 -7.07 31.58
C ALA A 51 -26.93 -5.76 30.87
N SER A 52 -27.55 -5.48 29.70
CA SER A 52 -27.85 -4.19 28.99
C SER A 52 -26.78 -3.34 28.27
N ALA A 53 -27.06 -2.94 27.02
CA ALA A 53 -26.23 -2.16 26.10
C ALA A 53 -26.70 -0.71 25.88
N ALA A 54 -25.78 0.12 25.33
CA ALA A 54 -25.88 1.47 24.69
C ALA A 54 -25.23 2.64 25.49
N PRO A 55 -24.78 3.76 24.85
CA PRO A 55 -24.51 4.06 23.43
C PRO A 55 -23.04 4.50 23.13
N VAL A 56 -22.72 4.62 21.84
CA VAL A 56 -21.44 5.08 21.29
C VAL A 56 -21.24 6.58 21.58
N ALA A 57 -20.12 6.96 22.17
CA ALA A 57 -19.70 8.35 22.35
C ALA A 57 -18.36 8.61 21.65
N SER A 58 -18.30 9.76 21.01
CA SER A 58 -17.27 10.28 20.12
C SER A 58 -15.83 10.14 20.64
N ALA A 59 -14.92 9.77 19.74
CA ALA A 59 -13.49 9.74 20.00
C ALA A 59 -12.99 11.13 20.45
N PRO A 60 -12.14 11.22 21.49
CA PRO A 60 -11.49 12.48 21.82
C PRO A 60 -10.41 12.76 20.77
N THR A 61 -10.52 13.91 20.11
CA THR A 61 -9.48 14.50 19.27
C THR A 61 -8.30 14.90 20.16
N ALA A 62 -7.40 13.97 20.45
CA ALA A 62 -6.10 14.33 21.01
C ALA A 62 -5.27 14.95 19.87
N ALA A 63 -5.25 16.27 19.81
CA ALA A 63 -4.31 17.00 18.99
C ALA A 63 -2.89 16.59 19.39
N LEU A 64 -2.15 15.98 18.45
CA LEU A 64 -0.74 15.70 18.62
C LEU A 64 -0.01 16.97 19.02
N ALA A 65 0.58 16.96 20.21
CA ALA A 65 1.49 17.98 20.67
C ALA A 65 2.63 18.11 19.66
N LYS A 66 2.86 19.32 19.14
CA LYS A 66 3.99 19.65 18.27
C LYS A 66 5.29 19.41 19.04
N SER A 67 5.90 18.23 18.87
CA SER A 67 7.31 18.05 19.17
C SER A 67 8.12 18.85 18.14
N ARG A 68 9.01 19.70 18.65
CA ARG A 68 9.97 20.45 17.85
C ARG A 68 10.97 19.48 17.19
N GLU A 69 11.40 19.84 15.98
CA GLU A 69 12.48 19.27 15.15
C GLU A 69 12.15 18.20 14.10
N GLY A 70 10.91 18.18 13.58
CA GLY A 70 10.66 17.70 12.22
C GLY A 70 10.48 18.89 11.26
N ARG A 71 11.45 19.19 10.39
CA ARG A 71 11.21 20.15 9.29
C ARG A 71 10.38 19.44 8.23
N GLU A 72 9.08 19.69 8.24
CA GLU A 72 8.20 19.25 7.15
C GLU A 72 8.60 19.95 5.85
N ARG A 73 8.79 19.17 4.79
CA ARG A 73 9.11 19.68 3.45
C ARG A 73 8.10 19.16 2.43
N HIS A 74 7.97 19.90 1.34
CA HIS A 74 7.39 19.35 0.12
C HIS A 74 8.32 18.26 -0.44
N ALA A 75 7.74 17.14 -0.87
CA ALA A 75 8.47 15.95 -1.30
C ALA A 75 7.93 15.34 -2.59
N GLY A 76 6.92 15.95 -3.21
CA GLY A 76 6.38 15.47 -4.48
C GLY A 76 4.91 15.83 -4.70
N THR A 77 4.34 15.25 -5.74
CA THR A 77 2.97 15.50 -6.16
C THR A 77 2.30 14.23 -6.63
N PHE A 78 0.99 14.14 -6.43
CA PHE A 78 0.14 13.08 -6.97
C PHE A 78 -0.79 13.66 -8.04
N TRP A 79 -0.82 13.01 -9.19
CA TRP A 79 -1.58 13.39 -10.37
C TRP A 79 -2.52 12.25 -10.76
N GLN A 80 -3.69 12.61 -11.26
CA GLN A 80 -4.62 11.63 -11.81
C GLN A 80 -5.33 12.16 -13.05
N GLY A 81 -5.66 11.28 -13.97
CA GLY A 81 -6.39 11.66 -15.17
C GLY A 81 -6.54 10.50 -16.14
N ALA A 82 -6.70 10.83 -17.42
CA ALA A 82 -6.95 9.84 -18.45
C ALA A 82 -6.05 10.03 -19.67
N VAL A 83 -5.73 8.93 -20.33
CA VAL A 83 -4.99 8.85 -21.59
C VAL A 83 -5.92 8.36 -22.69
N GLY A 84 -5.87 9.00 -23.86
CA GLY A 84 -6.58 8.58 -25.07
C GLY A 84 -8.11 8.60 -24.96
N LYS A 85 -8.66 9.22 -23.91
CA LYS A 85 -10.11 9.33 -23.70
C LYS A 85 -10.69 10.39 -24.62
N GLY A 86 -11.51 9.97 -25.58
CA GLY A 86 -12.11 10.81 -26.62
C GLY A 86 -13.33 10.15 -27.26
N GLY A 87 -13.90 10.74 -28.31
CA GLY A 87 -15.17 10.29 -28.91
C GLY A 87 -15.21 8.81 -29.32
N ASP A 88 -14.09 8.27 -29.81
CA ASP A 88 -14.01 6.91 -30.36
C ASP A 88 -13.17 5.93 -29.52
N SER A 89 -12.61 6.39 -28.39
CA SER A 89 -11.72 5.57 -27.56
C SER A 89 -12.12 5.70 -26.08
N PRO A 90 -12.39 4.57 -25.40
CA PRO A 90 -12.72 4.59 -23.98
C PRO A 90 -11.58 5.14 -23.11
N GLY A 91 -10.34 5.16 -23.65
CA GLY A 91 -9.14 5.56 -22.93
C GLY A 91 -8.85 4.66 -21.74
N TRP A 92 -7.93 5.09 -20.89
CA TRP A 92 -7.65 4.48 -19.60
C TRP A 92 -7.28 5.56 -18.58
N ASN A 93 -7.47 5.25 -17.30
CA ASN A 93 -7.06 6.12 -16.20
C ASN A 93 -5.61 5.87 -15.82
N VAL A 94 -4.96 6.93 -15.38
CA VAL A 94 -3.58 6.91 -14.90
C VAL A 94 -3.46 7.73 -13.62
N TRP A 95 -2.68 7.22 -12.68
CA TRP A 95 -2.34 7.84 -11.41
C TRP A 95 -0.82 7.88 -11.26
N LEU A 96 -0.25 9.07 -11.07
CA LEU A 96 1.19 9.29 -11.07
C LEU A 96 1.61 9.98 -9.77
N SER A 97 2.51 9.39 -9.02
CA SER A 97 3.26 10.06 -7.97
C SER A 97 4.61 10.47 -8.55
N VAL A 98 4.95 11.77 -8.47
CA VAL A 98 6.26 12.29 -8.88
C VAL A 98 6.92 12.88 -7.64
N TYR A 99 8.05 12.32 -7.24
CA TYR A 99 8.77 12.67 -6.02
C TYR A 99 9.90 13.64 -6.32
N GLU A 100 10.06 14.61 -5.42
CA GLU A 100 11.20 15.52 -5.45
C GLU A 100 12.40 14.84 -4.77
N PRO A 101 13.63 15.03 -5.29
CA PRO A 101 14.82 14.48 -4.66
C PRO A 101 14.90 14.89 -3.20
N GLY A 102 15.43 13.99 -2.37
CA GLY A 102 15.75 14.32 -0.98
C GLY A 102 16.74 15.49 -0.87
N PRO A 103 16.78 16.19 0.27
CA PRO A 103 17.85 17.13 0.54
C PRO A 103 19.20 16.40 0.37
N LYS A 104 20.00 16.83 -0.61
CA LYS A 104 21.21 16.13 -1.07
C LYS A 104 22.10 15.73 0.11
N ALA A 105 22.46 14.45 0.23
CA ALA A 105 23.74 14.09 0.81
C ALA A 105 24.82 14.67 -0.13
N GLN A 106 25.56 15.67 0.34
CA GLN A 106 26.68 16.25 -0.38
C GLN A 106 27.72 15.15 -0.67
N VAL A 107 27.70 14.59 -1.87
CA VAL A 107 28.80 13.78 -2.41
C VAL A 107 29.18 14.44 -3.73
N GLN A 108 30.45 14.84 -3.84
CA GLN A 108 30.98 15.77 -4.85
C GLN A 108 31.11 15.20 -6.27
N ASP A 109 30.77 13.93 -6.50
CA ASP A 109 30.83 13.29 -7.82
C ASP A 109 29.47 12.74 -8.23
N LYS A 110 28.62 13.56 -8.84
CA LYS A 110 27.43 13.03 -9.53
C LYS A 110 27.27 13.58 -10.95
N ASP A 111 27.16 12.62 -11.86
CA ASP A 111 26.70 12.72 -13.23
C ASP A 111 25.43 13.61 -13.33
N PRO A 112 25.33 14.57 -14.26
CA PRO A 112 24.14 15.41 -14.44
C PRO A 112 22.84 14.63 -14.78
N ILE A 113 22.90 13.32 -15.05
CA ILE A 113 21.73 12.43 -15.08
C ILE A 113 21.11 12.25 -13.67
N ALA A 114 21.83 12.55 -12.59
CA ALA A 114 21.44 12.26 -11.21
C ALA A 114 20.40 13.22 -10.56
N ASP A 115 20.00 14.31 -11.23
CA ASP A 115 18.83 15.12 -10.83
C ASP A 115 17.53 14.57 -11.48
N THR A 116 17.47 13.26 -11.70
CA THR A 116 16.29 12.56 -12.22
C THR A 116 15.21 12.50 -11.14
N LEU A 117 14.04 13.04 -11.43
CA LEU A 117 12.83 12.84 -10.64
C LEU A 117 12.46 11.36 -10.69
N THR A 118 12.12 10.81 -9.53
CA THR A 118 11.60 9.46 -9.43
C THR A 118 10.12 9.49 -9.11
N GLY A 119 9.42 8.37 -9.33
CA GLY A 119 8.00 8.32 -9.09
C GLY A 119 7.42 6.93 -9.26
N GLU A 120 6.10 6.88 -9.15
CA GLU A 120 5.29 5.68 -9.30
C GLU A 120 4.16 6.01 -10.28
N ALA A 121 3.88 5.11 -11.22
CA ALA A 121 2.75 5.19 -12.13
C ALA A 121 1.89 3.93 -12.02
N TYR A 122 0.60 4.16 -11.85
CA TYR A 122 -0.46 3.17 -11.83
C TYR A 122 -1.43 3.45 -12.97
N ASP A 123 -1.95 2.42 -13.62
CA ASP A 123 -2.98 2.55 -14.65
C ASP A 123 -3.94 1.36 -14.67
N ASP A 124 -5.08 1.54 -15.32
CA ASP A 124 -6.10 0.50 -15.49
C ASP A 124 -6.16 -0.06 -16.92
N ARG A 125 -5.06 0.02 -17.68
CA ARG A 125 -4.98 -0.61 -19.01
C ARG A 125 -5.23 -2.11 -18.87
N PRO A 126 -6.06 -2.77 -19.69
CA PRO A 126 -6.35 -4.19 -19.54
C PRO A 126 -5.09 -5.09 -19.50
N GLN A 127 -4.08 -4.76 -20.30
CA GLN A 127 -2.83 -5.53 -20.45
C GLN A 127 -1.60 -4.84 -19.80
N GLY A 128 -1.79 -3.82 -18.96
CA GLY A 128 -0.69 -3.08 -18.32
C GLY A 128 -0.19 -3.70 -17.02
N ARG A 129 1.03 -3.34 -16.58
CA ARG A 129 1.53 -3.68 -15.23
C ARG A 129 0.72 -2.95 -14.15
N ALA A 130 0.80 -3.46 -12.92
CA ALA A 130 0.18 -2.81 -11.76
C ALA A 130 0.91 -1.51 -11.38
N LEU A 131 2.24 -1.51 -11.50
CA LEU A 131 3.10 -0.41 -11.11
C LEU A 131 4.26 -0.28 -12.11
N TRP A 132 4.56 0.97 -12.46
CA TRP A 132 5.78 1.39 -13.11
C TRP A 132 6.53 2.36 -12.21
N SER A 133 7.85 2.23 -12.14
CA SER A 133 8.71 3.31 -11.68
C SER A 133 8.68 4.42 -12.73
N LEU A 134 8.59 5.67 -12.28
CA LEU A 134 8.79 6.82 -13.16
C LEU A 134 10.20 7.36 -12.99
N GLU A 135 10.85 7.64 -14.10
CA GLU A 135 12.10 8.37 -14.16
C GLU A 135 11.96 9.53 -15.13
N GLY A 136 12.45 10.71 -14.77
CA GLY A 136 12.46 11.79 -15.74
C GLY A 136 12.95 13.11 -15.21
N ARG A 137 12.57 14.17 -15.90
CA ARG A 137 12.97 15.53 -15.55
C ARG A 137 11.84 16.51 -15.83
N ASN A 138 11.80 17.53 -14.99
CA ASN A 138 11.10 18.77 -15.33
C ASN A 138 12.08 19.64 -16.12
N ALA A 139 11.64 20.13 -17.28
CA ALA A 139 12.38 21.07 -18.11
C ALA A 139 11.92 22.51 -17.82
N PRO A 140 12.67 23.53 -18.27
CA PRO A 140 12.23 24.92 -18.21
C PRO A 140 10.84 25.13 -18.81
N ASP A 141 10.21 26.22 -18.42
CA ASP A 141 8.89 26.63 -18.93
C ASP A 141 7.77 25.62 -18.59
N ARG A 142 7.88 24.97 -17.42
CA ARG A 142 6.89 24.01 -16.90
C ARG A 142 6.69 22.77 -17.80
N ARG A 143 7.70 22.42 -18.59
CA ARG A 143 7.69 21.19 -19.40
C ARG A 143 8.16 19.99 -18.60
N PHE A 144 7.79 18.79 -19.03
CA PHE A 144 8.30 17.56 -18.43
C PHE A 144 8.44 16.44 -19.44
N VAL A 145 9.32 15.50 -19.11
CA VAL A 145 9.45 14.20 -19.76
C VAL A 145 9.65 13.16 -18.67
N TRP A 146 8.69 12.25 -18.52
CA TRP A 146 8.71 11.13 -17.57
C TRP A 146 8.59 9.82 -18.33
N ARG A 147 9.35 8.81 -17.91
CA ARG A 147 9.43 7.50 -18.55
C ARG A 147 9.05 6.42 -17.56
N GLU A 148 8.18 5.53 -17.98
CA GLU A 148 7.81 4.34 -17.22
C GLU A 148 8.92 3.28 -17.37
N ARG A 149 9.38 2.76 -16.22
CA ARG A 149 10.33 1.66 -16.12
C ARG A 149 9.87 0.62 -15.12
N ALA A 150 10.32 -0.59 -15.34
CA ALA A 150 9.87 -1.75 -14.62
C ALA A 150 11.00 -2.76 -14.52
N ASP A 151 11.74 -2.73 -13.42
CA ASP A 151 12.67 -3.80 -13.11
C ASP A 151 11.90 -5.02 -12.61
N GLY A 152 12.39 -6.20 -12.99
CA GLY A 152 11.87 -7.47 -12.55
C GLY A 152 12.75 -8.59 -13.07
N LEU A 153 12.18 -9.78 -13.13
CA LEU A 153 12.88 -10.97 -13.62
C LEU A 153 12.19 -11.52 -14.87
N ASP A 154 12.95 -12.17 -15.73
CA ASP A 154 12.40 -13.00 -16.81
C ASP A 154 12.08 -14.42 -16.32
N SER A 155 11.68 -15.30 -17.24
CA SER A 155 11.34 -16.70 -16.92
C SER A 155 12.51 -17.52 -16.39
N ASP A 156 13.74 -17.10 -16.68
CA ASP A 156 14.98 -17.76 -16.26
C ASP A 156 15.54 -17.15 -14.97
N GLY A 157 14.79 -16.22 -14.35
CA GLY A 157 15.18 -15.53 -13.13
C GLY A 157 16.29 -14.50 -13.33
N GLN A 158 16.55 -14.07 -14.56
CA GLN A 158 17.54 -13.03 -14.84
C GLN A 158 16.94 -11.63 -14.68
N PRO A 159 17.70 -10.65 -14.15
CA PRO A 159 17.27 -9.26 -14.10
C PRO A 159 16.93 -8.71 -15.49
N VAL A 160 15.75 -8.14 -15.63
CA VAL A 160 15.31 -7.46 -16.84
C VAL A 160 14.65 -6.13 -16.49
N THR A 161 15.06 -5.07 -17.19
CA THR A 161 14.39 -3.77 -17.16
C THR A 161 13.44 -3.69 -18.35
N ARG A 162 12.15 -3.53 -18.06
CA ARG A 162 11.11 -3.32 -19.06
C ARG A 162 10.84 -1.82 -19.18
N GLU A 163 10.84 -1.31 -20.39
CA GLU A 163 10.43 0.06 -20.69
C GLU A 163 8.92 0.09 -20.92
N GLY A 164 8.23 1.06 -20.32
CA GLY A 164 6.83 1.35 -20.57
C GLY A 164 6.66 2.57 -21.49
N GLY A 165 5.61 3.36 -21.24
CA GLY A 165 5.36 4.58 -21.99
C GLY A 165 6.22 5.77 -21.56
N THR A 166 6.35 6.75 -22.46
CA THR A 166 6.91 8.07 -22.17
C THR A 166 5.79 9.11 -22.12
N LEU A 167 5.69 9.83 -21.00
CA LEU A 167 4.80 10.97 -20.80
C LEU A 167 5.59 12.25 -21.03
N SER A 168 5.14 13.08 -21.98
CA SER A 168 5.74 14.39 -22.23
C SER A 168 4.67 15.45 -22.36
N GLY A 169 4.92 16.63 -21.79
CA GLY A 169 3.88 17.66 -21.77
C GLY A 169 4.27 18.92 -21.05
N THR A 170 3.25 19.69 -20.68
CA THR A 170 3.36 20.94 -19.93
C THR A 170 2.45 20.91 -18.72
N VAL A 171 2.90 21.57 -17.66
CA VAL A 171 2.15 21.85 -16.44
C VAL A 171 1.56 23.27 -16.55
N SER A 172 0.30 23.42 -16.15
CA SER A 172 -0.41 24.70 -16.14
C SER A 172 0.27 25.75 -15.26
N ALA A 173 -0.11 27.02 -15.43
CA ALA A 173 0.57 28.11 -14.75
C ALA A 173 0.46 28.07 -13.22
N ASP A 174 -0.68 27.61 -12.71
CA ASP A 174 -0.98 27.37 -11.29
C ASP A 174 -0.50 26.00 -10.79
N GLY A 175 0.09 25.20 -11.68
CA GLY A 175 0.51 23.83 -11.44
C GLY A 175 -0.63 22.84 -11.17
N ALA A 176 -1.90 23.22 -11.36
CA ALA A 176 -3.03 22.37 -11.00
C ALA A 176 -3.31 21.27 -12.04
N THR A 177 -2.94 21.48 -13.30
CA THR A 177 -3.17 20.53 -14.38
C THR A 177 -1.91 20.29 -15.20
N ALA A 178 -1.86 19.14 -15.87
CA ALA A 178 -0.82 18.82 -16.84
C ALA A 178 -1.47 18.19 -18.08
N ALA A 179 -0.96 18.53 -19.25
CA ALA A 179 -1.46 17.99 -20.51
C ALA A 179 -0.30 17.70 -21.46
N GLY A 180 -0.48 16.70 -22.31
CA GLY A 180 0.55 16.29 -23.24
C GLY A 180 0.24 14.96 -23.90
N THR A 181 1.29 14.21 -24.17
CA THR A 181 1.27 13.00 -24.96
C THR A 181 1.93 11.85 -24.21
N TRP A 182 1.22 10.73 -24.15
CA TRP A 182 1.76 9.43 -23.74
C TRP A 182 2.10 8.65 -25.00
N SER A 183 3.33 8.15 -25.08
CA SER A 183 3.83 7.41 -26.24
C SER A 183 4.43 6.06 -25.84
N ASP A 184 4.03 5.00 -26.54
CA ASP A 184 4.48 3.62 -26.31
C ASP A 184 4.42 2.83 -27.63
N GLY A 185 5.51 2.14 -27.98
CA GLY A 185 5.55 1.25 -29.14
C GLY A 185 5.10 1.88 -30.46
N GLY A 186 5.34 3.18 -30.66
CA GLY A 186 4.92 3.93 -31.86
C GLY A 186 3.48 4.46 -31.83
N ARG A 187 2.69 4.15 -30.79
CA ARG A 187 1.40 4.79 -30.53
C ARG A 187 1.59 6.05 -29.71
N SER A 188 0.79 7.06 -30.00
CA SER A 188 0.82 8.35 -29.33
C SER A 188 -0.61 8.75 -29.01
N GLN A 189 -0.90 9.03 -27.74
CA GLN A 189 -2.23 9.35 -27.25
C GLN A 189 -2.17 10.62 -26.38
N PRO A 190 -3.14 11.55 -26.53
CA PRO A 190 -3.20 12.70 -25.67
C PRO A 190 -3.58 12.28 -24.25
N PHE A 191 -3.12 13.02 -23.24
CA PHE A 191 -3.58 12.86 -21.87
C PHE A 191 -3.86 14.21 -21.22
N THR A 192 -4.65 14.17 -20.15
CA THR A 192 -4.81 15.30 -19.23
C THR A 192 -4.82 14.77 -17.81
N LEU A 193 -4.09 15.45 -16.94
CA LEU A 193 -3.95 15.15 -15.52
C LEU A 193 -4.35 16.36 -14.68
N LYS A 194 -4.90 16.06 -13.50
CA LYS A 194 -5.12 17.02 -12.41
C LYS A 194 -4.22 16.63 -11.24
N ARG A 195 -3.55 17.60 -10.63
CA ARG A 195 -2.84 17.40 -9.36
C ARG A 195 -3.89 17.23 -8.26
N ALA A 196 -3.92 16.04 -7.68
CA ALA A 196 -4.87 15.64 -6.66
C ALA A 196 -4.29 15.67 -5.24
N ALA A 197 -2.97 15.59 -5.09
CA ALA A 197 -2.32 15.77 -3.80
C ALA A 197 -0.91 16.35 -3.93
N ARG A 198 -0.38 16.86 -2.83
CA ARG A 198 1.05 17.12 -2.63
C ARG A 198 1.58 16.15 -1.60
N TYR A 199 2.77 15.63 -1.80
CA TYR A 199 3.45 14.84 -0.78
C TYR A 199 4.24 15.76 0.13
N LEU A 200 4.04 15.56 1.44
CA LEU A 200 4.86 16.13 2.47
C LEU A 200 5.75 15.05 3.06
N GLU A 201 6.94 15.43 3.50
CA GLU A 201 7.88 14.55 4.17
C GLU A 201 8.32 15.21 5.47
N VAL A 202 8.26 14.42 6.55
CA VAL A 202 8.75 14.81 7.86
C VAL A 202 9.89 13.88 8.21
N SER A 203 11.06 14.46 8.45
CA SER A 203 12.22 13.75 8.97
C SER A 203 12.55 14.24 10.38
N GLY A 204 12.90 13.33 11.28
CA GLY A 204 13.24 13.64 12.67
C GLY A 204 13.74 12.40 13.40
N THR A 205 13.55 12.41 14.72
CA THR A 205 13.87 11.27 15.59
C THR A 205 12.60 10.71 16.23
N SER A 206 12.59 9.38 16.42
CA SER A 206 11.58 8.65 17.18
C SER A 206 12.30 7.90 18.30
N GLY A 207 12.47 8.54 19.45
CA GLY A 207 13.40 8.05 20.48
C GLY A 207 14.84 8.09 19.95
N PRO A 208 15.62 6.99 20.02
CA PRO A 208 16.95 6.93 19.44
C PRO A 208 16.94 6.75 17.91
N ALA A 209 15.81 6.34 17.32
CA ALA A 209 15.71 6.00 15.91
C ALA A 209 15.64 7.24 15.01
N ARG A 210 16.26 7.17 13.82
CA ARG A 210 16.00 8.12 12.73
C ARG A 210 14.68 7.77 12.05
N MET A 211 13.81 8.76 11.86
CA MET A 211 12.52 8.54 11.20
C MET A 211 12.38 9.48 10.01
N THR A 212 11.91 8.94 8.89
CA THR A 212 11.37 9.72 7.77
C THR A 212 9.99 9.21 7.40
N GLU A 213 8.99 10.09 7.36
CA GLU A 213 7.62 9.75 6.95
C GLU A 213 7.17 10.65 5.80
N ARG A 214 6.81 10.05 4.65
CA ARG A 214 6.23 10.75 3.49
C ARG A 214 4.76 10.38 3.31
N TYR A 215 3.90 11.38 3.13
CA TYR A 215 2.45 11.18 3.05
C TYR A 215 1.76 12.23 2.16
N PRO A 216 0.64 11.90 1.49
CA PRO A 216 -0.08 12.84 0.63
C PRO A 216 -0.99 13.76 1.44
N VAL A 217 -1.14 15.00 0.97
CA VAL A 217 -2.12 15.99 1.45
C VAL A 217 -2.94 16.47 0.26
N THR A 218 -4.24 16.25 0.33
CA THR A 218 -5.19 16.48 -0.76
C THR A 218 -5.91 17.82 -0.65
N GLY A 219 -6.06 18.34 0.57
CA GLY A 219 -6.90 19.50 0.87
C GLY A 219 -8.39 19.15 1.04
N ASP A 220 -8.77 17.89 0.85
CA ASP A 220 -10.07 17.35 1.28
C ASP A 220 -9.91 16.80 2.69
N ALA A 221 -10.55 17.44 3.67
CA ALA A 221 -10.43 17.07 5.08
C ALA A 221 -10.84 15.61 5.37
N ALA A 222 -11.80 15.06 4.62
CA ALA A 222 -12.24 13.68 4.81
C ALA A 222 -11.19 12.69 4.30
N VAL A 223 -10.55 12.96 3.16
CA VAL A 223 -9.47 12.13 2.62
C VAL A 223 -8.20 12.27 3.45
N ASP A 224 -7.86 13.49 3.85
CA ASP A 224 -6.68 13.76 4.68
C ASP A 224 -6.80 13.06 6.05
N ALA A 225 -8.02 12.92 6.60
CA ALA A 225 -8.26 12.11 7.79
C ALA A 225 -7.95 10.61 7.58
N LEU A 226 -8.23 10.06 6.39
CA LEU A 226 -7.85 8.68 6.04
C LEU A 226 -6.33 8.54 5.97
N VAL A 227 -5.64 9.52 5.37
CA VAL A 227 -4.18 9.54 5.35
C VAL A 227 -3.62 9.56 6.77
N GLN A 228 -4.15 10.45 7.64
CA GLN A 228 -3.72 10.49 9.05
C GLN A 228 -3.95 9.16 9.77
N SER A 229 -5.01 8.40 9.44
CA SER A 229 -5.26 7.08 10.03
C SER A 229 -4.21 6.02 9.71
N LEU A 230 -3.47 6.18 8.60
CA LEU A 230 -2.39 5.27 8.20
C LEU A 230 -1.01 5.71 8.70
N ARG A 231 -0.85 6.99 9.05
CA ARG A 231 0.40 7.50 9.62
C ARG A 231 0.70 6.84 10.95
N ILE A 232 1.97 6.62 11.21
CA ILE A 232 2.44 6.01 12.46
C ILE A 232 3.20 7.04 13.28
N GLY A 233 4.00 7.89 12.61
CA GLY A 233 4.77 8.96 13.25
C GLY A 233 5.77 8.48 14.30
N ARG A 234 6.16 7.20 14.26
CA ARG A 234 7.20 6.60 15.11
C ARG A 234 7.80 5.35 14.46
N CYS A 235 9.01 5.02 14.86
CA CYS A 235 9.63 3.71 14.62
C CYS A 235 9.29 2.74 15.77
N ASP A 236 9.55 1.44 15.57
CA ASP A 236 9.46 0.47 16.66
C ASP A 236 10.64 0.63 17.63
N ALA A 237 10.52 0.07 18.83
CA ALA A 237 11.42 0.37 19.96
C ALA A 237 12.90 0.01 19.69
N ASP A 238 13.13 -1.04 18.90
CA ASP A 238 14.46 -1.58 18.59
C ASP A 238 15.01 -1.08 17.25
N ASP A 239 14.28 -0.21 16.55
CA ASP A 239 14.72 0.35 15.28
C ASP A 239 15.80 1.43 15.50
N ILE A 240 16.82 1.39 14.65
CA ILE A 240 17.83 2.45 14.49
C ILE A 240 17.36 3.46 13.45
N GLU A 241 16.66 2.99 12.41
CA GLU A 241 16.09 3.83 11.37
C GLU A 241 14.79 3.24 10.85
N CYS A 242 13.78 4.08 10.58
CA CYS A 242 12.61 3.69 9.83
C CYS A 242 12.21 4.74 8.79
N VAL A 243 11.74 4.25 7.65
CA VAL A 243 11.20 5.04 6.55
C VAL A 243 9.76 4.58 6.29
N ILE A 244 8.82 5.50 6.47
CA ILE A 244 7.40 5.26 6.29
C ILE A 244 6.94 6.03 5.05
N GLN A 245 6.28 5.35 4.12
CA GLN A 245 5.78 5.97 2.90
C GLN A 245 4.32 5.59 2.73
N ILE A 246 3.44 6.58 2.63
CA ILE A 246 2.05 6.39 2.23
C ILE A 246 1.92 6.87 0.80
N SER A 247 1.62 5.96 -0.13
CA SER A 247 1.34 6.25 -1.53
C SER A 247 -0.17 6.29 -1.76
N MET A 248 -0.63 7.30 -2.50
CA MET A 248 -1.98 7.35 -3.05
C MET A 248 -2.04 6.46 -4.30
N VAL A 249 -2.90 5.44 -4.30
CA VAL A 249 -3.06 4.50 -5.43
C VAL A 249 -4.33 4.79 -6.22
N GLY A 250 -5.41 5.17 -5.53
CA GLY A 250 -6.69 5.52 -6.17
C GLY A 250 -7.44 6.58 -5.38
N LEU A 251 -8.04 7.53 -6.09
CA LEU A 251 -8.81 8.64 -5.50
C LEU A 251 -10.04 8.98 -6.36
N GLY A 252 -11.22 8.69 -5.84
CA GLY A 252 -12.52 8.93 -6.45
C GLY A 252 -13.67 8.46 -5.55
N GLU A 253 -14.56 7.64 -6.10
CA GLU A 253 -15.61 6.94 -5.32
C GLU A 253 -15.02 6.00 -4.27
N THR A 254 -13.84 5.45 -4.57
CA THR A 254 -12.99 4.78 -3.60
C THR A 254 -11.71 5.57 -3.36
N VAL A 255 -11.19 5.47 -2.14
CA VAL A 255 -9.85 5.92 -1.77
C VAL A 255 -9.04 4.68 -1.43
N SER A 256 -7.91 4.51 -2.09
CA SER A 256 -6.99 3.39 -1.86
C SER A 256 -5.60 3.94 -1.59
N LEU A 257 -5.07 3.64 -0.41
CA LEU A 257 -3.77 4.07 0.07
C LEU A 257 -2.90 2.85 0.38
N LEU A 258 -1.63 2.90 -0.02
CA LEU A 258 -0.62 1.89 0.33
C LEU A 258 0.38 2.50 1.29
N ARG A 259 0.59 1.87 2.44
CA ARG A 259 1.69 2.21 3.35
C ARG A 259 2.79 1.17 3.22
N MET A 260 4.00 1.63 2.95
CA MET A 260 5.22 0.86 3.12
C MET A 260 5.93 1.34 4.39
N VAL A 261 6.43 0.40 5.19
CA VAL A 261 7.32 0.69 6.32
C VAL A 261 8.59 -0.10 6.10
N TRP A 262 9.71 0.61 5.95
CA TRP A 262 11.06 0.05 6.00
C TRP A 262 11.67 0.36 7.35
N ALA A 263 12.32 -0.62 7.96
CA ALA A 263 12.95 -0.48 9.26
C ALA A 263 14.30 -1.21 9.30
N TYR A 264 15.24 -0.67 10.08
CA TYR A 264 16.55 -1.23 10.32
C TYR A 264 16.87 -1.21 11.81
N SER A 265 17.16 -2.38 12.37
CA SER A 265 17.44 -2.58 13.81
C SER A 265 18.87 -3.07 14.10
N GLY A 266 19.81 -2.88 13.18
CA GLY A 266 21.25 -3.20 13.40
C GLY A 266 21.74 -4.53 12.80
N GLY A 267 20.92 -5.21 12.01
CA GLY A 267 21.29 -6.45 11.31
C GLY A 267 22.10 -6.25 10.02
N ALA A 268 22.09 -7.27 9.15
CA ALA A 268 22.77 -7.23 7.85
C ALA A 268 22.13 -6.23 6.85
N HIS A 269 20.81 -6.05 6.94
CA HIS A 269 20.05 -5.10 6.13
C HIS A 269 18.75 -4.73 6.86
N GLY A 270 18.11 -3.64 6.44
CA GLY A 270 16.73 -3.35 6.85
C GLY A 270 15.74 -4.29 6.17
N ASN A 271 14.48 -4.24 6.59
CA ASN A 271 13.40 -4.95 5.92
C ASN A 271 12.18 -4.04 5.76
N TYR A 272 11.30 -4.36 4.83
CA TYR A 272 10.08 -3.59 4.64
C TYR A 272 8.86 -4.45 4.41
N GLY A 273 7.70 -3.89 4.75
CA GLY A 273 6.41 -4.53 4.55
C GLY A 273 5.36 -3.52 4.13
N PHE A 274 4.21 -4.06 3.73
CA PHE A 274 3.09 -3.26 3.27
C PHE A 274 1.89 -3.41 4.20
N MET A 275 1.12 -2.33 4.28
CA MET A 275 -0.24 -2.31 4.78
C MET A 275 -1.05 -1.45 3.82
N ALA A 276 -2.32 -1.76 3.61
CA ALA A 276 -3.17 -0.92 2.78
C ALA A 276 -4.42 -0.49 3.55
N GLY A 277 -5.01 0.61 3.09
CA GLY A 277 -6.31 1.07 3.53
C GLY A 277 -7.18 1.38 2.31
N ASN A 278 -8.39 0.83 2.30
CA ASN A 278 -9.36 1.01 1.23
C ASN A 278 -10.67 1.50 1.81
N TRP A 279 -11.24 2.54 1.21
CA TRP A 279 -12.51 3.11 1.65
C TRP A 279 -13.40 3.44 0.46
N ARG A 280 -14.71 3.35 0.67
CA ARG A 280 -15.73 3.81 -0.28
C ARG A 280 -16.45 5.00 0.30
N ARG A 281 -16.70 5.99 -0.54
CA ARG A 281 -17.53 7.14 -0.19
C ARG A 281 -18.96 6.67 0.01
N GLY A 282 -19.49 6.87 1.21
CA GLY A 282 -20.90 6.67 1.54
C GLY A 282 -21.58 7.97 1.93
N PRO A 283 -22.90 7.94 2.18
CA PRO A 283 -23.67 9.13 2.56
C PRO A 283 -23.23 9.74 3.90
N GLN A 284 -22.60 8.96 4.78
CA GLN A 284 -22.10 9.39 6.08
C GLN A 284 -20.56 9.59 6.10
N GLY A 285 -19.93 9.65 4.92
CA GLY A 285 -18.47 9.71 4.78
C GLY A 285 -17.86 8.39 4.34
N PHE A 286 -16.54 8.27 4.50
CA PHE A 286 -15.77 7.12 4.04
C PHE A 286 -15.94 5.91 4.96
N GLN A 287 -16.29 4.77 4.39
CA GLN A 287 -16.41 3.49 5.09
C GLN A 287 -15.30 2.54 4.63
N PRO A 288 -14.63 1.82 5.55
CA PRO A 288 -13.58 0.87 5.17
C PRO A 288 -14.16 -0.27 4.33
N ILE A 289 -13.36 -0.77 3.39
CA ILE A 289 -13.69 -1.88 2.50
C ILE A 289 -12.66 -2.98 2.72
N THR A 290 -13.10 -4.23 2.89
CA THR A 290 -12.24 -5.41 2.83
C THR A 290 -12.35 -6.10 1.47
N LEU A 291 -11.49 -7.09 1.17
CA LEU A 291 -11.67 -7.91 -0.03
C LEU A 291 -13.03 -8.61 -0.07
N ALA A 292 -13.55 -9.03 1.08
CA ALA A 292 -14.88 -9.61 1.20
C ALA A 292 -15.98 -8.61 0.82
N ASP A 293 -15.73 -7.29 0.88
CA ASP A 293 -16.64 -6.23 0.44
C ASP A 293 -16.57 -5.92 -1.06
N VAL A 294 -15.50 -6.34 -1.71
CA VAL A 294 -15.29 -6.19 -3.16
C VAL A 294 -15.73 -7.45 -3.90
N LEU A 295 -15.45 -8.62 -3.34
CA LEU A 295 -15.70 -9.93 -3.92
C LEU A 295 -16.86 -10.64 -3.24
N ASN A 296 -17.43 -11.65 -3.89
CA ASN A 296 -18.27 -12.63 -3.20
C ASN A 296 -17.38 -13.52 -2.30
N PRO A 297 -17.50 -13.50 -0.97
CA PRO A 297 -16.58 -14.21 -0.06
C PRO A 297 -16.91 -15.72 0.04
N SER A 298 -17.08 -16.40 -1.09
CA SER A 298 -17.28 -17.84 -1.16
C SER A 298 -15.95 -18.57 -1.37
N ALA A 299 -15.90 -19.85 -0.97
CA ALA A 299 -14.73 -20.70 -1.22
C ALA A 299 -14.39 -20.80 -2.72
N ALA A 300 -15.41 -20.86 -3.59
CA ALA A 300 -15.23 -20.88 -5.04
C ALA A 300 -14.60 -19.58 -5.56
N CYS A 301 -15.04 -18.42 -5.06
CA CYS A 301 -14.41 -17.16 -5.43
C CYS A 301 -12.98 -17.05 -4.91
N LEU A 302 -12.72 -17.42 -3.65
CA LEU A 302 -11.37 -17.41 -3.09
C LEU A 302 -10.42 -18.30 -3.91
N GLN A 303 -10.88 -19.47 -4.35
CA GLN A 303 -10.09 -20.35 -5.22
C GLN A 303 -9.79 -19.71 -6.59
N SER A 304 -10.79 -19.07 -7.21
CA SER A 304 -10.61 -18.33 -8.47
C SER A 304 -9.63 -17.18 -8.30
N PHE A 305 -9.80 -16.38 -7.23
CA PHE A 305 -8.92 -15.26 -6.91
C PHE A 305 -7.48 -15.71 -6.66
N ASN A 306 -7.28 -16.75 -5.85
CA ASN A 306 -5.95 -17.31 -5.59
C ASN A 306 -5.28 -17.87 -6.85
N THR A 307 -6.05 -18.46 -7.76
CA THR A 307 -5.52 -18.89 -9.08
C THR A 307 -4.98 -17.69 -9.86
N GLN A 308 -5.71 -16.58 -9.89
CA GLN A 308 -5.26 -15.36 -10.57
C GLN A 308 -4.07 -14.70 -9.86
N VAL A 309 -4.05 -14.68 -8.53
CA VAL A 309 -2.91 -14.18 -7.73
C VAL A 309 -1.63 -14.94 -8.07
N VAL A 310 -1.66 -16.27 -8.02
CA VAL A 310 -0.48 -17.10 -8.33
C VAL A 310 -0.03 -16.89 -9.77
N ASN A 311 -0.96 -16.81 -10.72
CA ASN A 311 -0.64 -16.54 -12.12
C ASN A 311 -0.01 -15.15 -12.31
N ALA A 312 -0.50 -14.12 -11.62
CA ALA A 312 0.08 -12.78 -11.64
C ALA A 312 1.49 -12.77 -11.05
N LEU A 313 1.70 -13.42 -9.90
CA LEU A 313 3.01 -13.54 -9.27
C LEU A 313 4.03 -14.26 -10.16
N ARG A 314 3.63 -15.34 -10.85
CA ARG A 314 4.48 -16.02 -11.83
C ARG A 314 4.87 -15.11 -12.99
N ARG A 315 3.94 -14.30 -13.51
CA ARG A 315 4.25 -13.31 -14.56
C ARG A 315 5.21 -12.22 -14.09
N GLU A 316 5.16 -11.86 -12.82
CA GLU A 316 6.11 -10.93 -12.19
C GLU A 316 7.46 -11.59 -11.84
N GLY A 317 7.61 -12.90 -12.07
CA GLY A 317 8.86 -13.63 -11.80
C GLY A 317 9.04 -14.04 -10.34
N ALA A 318 7.96 -14.10 -9.54
CA ALA A 318 8.04 -14.55 -8.15
C ALA A 318 8.37 -16.06 -8.09
N PRO A 319 9.48 -16.46 -7.45
CA PRO A 319 9.96 -17.84 -7.45
C PRO A 319 9.05 -18.74 -6.61
N ASP A 320 8.49 -18.20 -5.52
CA ASP A 320 7.58 -18.91 -4.63
C ASP A 320 6.14 -18.41 -4.77
N ALA A 321 5.67 -18.17 -5.99
CA ALA A 321 4.34 -17.61 -6.26
C ALA A 321 3.18 -18.30 -5.50
N VAL A 322 3.28 -19.60 -5.24
CA VAL A 322 2.28 -20.38 -4.49
C VAL A 322 2.14 -19.93 -3.02
N ARG A 323 3.20 -19.38 -2.41
CA ARG A 323 3.14 -18.81 -1.06
C ARG A 323 2.25 -17.57 -0.98
N GLY A 324 1.94 -16.96 -2.11
CA GLY A 324 1.04 -15.81 -2.20
C GLY A 324 -0.44 -16.14 -2.02
N ILE A 325 -0.83 -17.41 -1.90
CA ILE A 325 -2.25 -17.82 -1.71
C ILE A 325 -2.84 -17.18 -0.44
N LEU A 326 -3.99 -16.50 -0.60
CA LEU A 326 -4.75 -15.91 0.50
C LEU A 326 -5.60 -16.96 1.22
N LYS A 327 -5.80 -16.73 2.52
CA LYS A 327 -6.69 -17.49 3.40
C LYS A 327 -8.01 -16.74 3.59
N GLU A 328 -9.06 -17.43 4.04
CA GLU A 328 -10.38 -16.80 4.25
C GLU A 328 -10.30 -15.59 5.21
N LYS A 329 -9.49 -15.68 6.26
CA LYS A 329 -9.30 -14.58 7.21
C LYS A 329 -8.78 -13.30 6.55
N ASP A 330 -8.00 -13.43 5.48
CA ASP A 330 -7.38 -12.29 4.79
C ASP A 330 -8.46 -11.48 4.05
N LEU A 331 -9.55 -12.14 3.61
CA LEU A 331 -10.68 -11.47 2.96
C LEU A 331 -11.39 -10.47 3.87
N ARG A 332 -11.33 -10.67 5.19
CA ARG A 332 -12.05 -9.86 6.18
C ARG A 332 -11.15 -8.85 6.89
N SER A 333 -9.86 -8.80 6.55
CA SER A 333 -8.92 -7.87 7.16
C SER A 333 -8.94 -6.53 6.41
N ALA A 334 -9.29 -5.46 7.13
CA ALA A 334 -9.30 -4.10 6.57
C ALA A 334 -7.90 -3.53 6.34
N THR A 335 -6.87 -4.14 6.92
CA THR A 335 -5.46 -3.73 6.80
C THR A 335 -4.63 -4.68 5.94
N PHE A 336 -5.26 -5.71 5.35
CA PHE A 336 -4.58 -6.60 4.42
C PHE A 336 -3.97 -5.78 3.27
N PRO A 337 -2.73 -6.05 2.82
CA PRO A 337 -2.02 -5.22 1.87
C PRO A 337 -2.55 -5.39 0.43
N PHE A 338 -3.81 -5.02 0.20
CA PHE A 338 -4.41 -4.92 -1.12
C PHE A 338 -4.81 -3.49 -1.43
N THR A 339 -4.71 -3.08 -2.69
CA THR A 339 -5.18 -1.77 -3.16
C THR A 339 -6.17 -1.92 -4.31
N LEU A 340 -7.05 -0.94 -4.45
CA LEU A 340 -7.98 -0.82 -5.58
C LEU A 340 -7.40 0.14 -6.62
N GLN A 341 -7.22 -0.37 -7.85
CA GLN A 341 -6.67 0.37 -8.98
C GLN A 341 -7.57 0.17 -10.21
N GLY A 342 -8.55 1.05 -10.38
CA GLY A 342 -9.60 0.87 -11.39
C GLY A 342 -10.39 -0.42 -11.17
N ASP A 343 -10.42 -1.29 -12.18
CA ASP A 343 -11.06 -2.62 -12.13
C ASP A 343 -10.16 -3.73 -11.54
N ARG A 344 -8.99 -3.36 -10.98
CA ARG A 344 -7.98 -4.27 -10.45
C ARG A 344 -7.92 -4.26 -8.93
N ILE A 345 -7.78 -5.45 -8.39
CA ILE A 345 -7.31 -5.69 -7.03
C ILE A 345 -5.82 -6.01 -7.14
N VAL A 346 -4.98 -5.25 -6.43
CA VAL A 346 -3.53 -5.48 -6.40
C VAL A 346 -3.12 -5.88 -5.00
N VAL A 347 -2.61 -7.10 -4.84
CA VAL A 347 -2.07 -7.58 -3.56
C VAL A 347 -0.55 -7.33 -3.54
N HIS A 348 -0.05 -6.75 -2.46
CA HIS A 348 1.35 -6.37 -2.29
C HIS A 348 2.04 -7.32 -1.32
N TYR A 349 3.18 -7.85 -1.74
CA TYR A 349 4.01 -8.77 -0.98
C TYR A 349 5.38 -8.12 -0.76
N GLY A 350 5.77 -7.96 0.50
CA GLY A 350 7.11 -7.58 0.88
C GLY A 350 8.13 -8.68 0.61
N PRO A 351 9.43 -8.37 0.81
CA PRO A 351 10.50 -9.36 0.79
C PRO A 351 10.19 -10.60 1.65
N TYR A 352 10.68 -11.76 1.24
CA TYR A 352 10.51 -13.07 1.90
C TYR A 352 9.11 -13.68 1.90
N GLU A 353 8.07 -12.95 1.49
CA GLU A 353 6.71 -13.48 1.45
C GLU A 353 6.53 -14.48 0.30
N VAL A 354 7.02 -14.13 -0.90
CA VAL A 354 6.88 -14.93 -2.14
C VAL A 354 8.19 -15.06 -2.93
N GLY A 355 9.32 -14.74 -2.29
CA GLY A 355 10.67 -14.88 -2.86
C GLY A 355 11.74 -14.30 -1.93
N PRO A 356 13.04 -14.46 -2.25
CA PRO A 356 14.13 -13.99 -1.40
C PRO A 356 14.23 -12.46 -1.38
N TYR A 357 14.87 -11.90 -0.34
CA TYR A 357 15.00 -10.44 -0.18
C TYR A 357 15.71 -9.73 -1.32
N ALA A 358 16.71 -10.37 -1.92
CA ALA A 358 17.44 -9.83 -3.07
C ALA A 358 16.53 -9.49 -4.26
N TRP A 359 15.32 -10.08 -4.31
CA TRP A 359 14.36 -9.89 -5.39
C TRP A 359 13.28 -8.85 -5.03
N GLY A 360 13.36 -8.28 -3.82
CA GLY A 360 12.48 -7.21 -3.37
C GLY A 360 11.02 -7.64 -3.21
N ALA A 361 10.11 -6.72 -3.52
CA ALA A 361 8.68 -6.87 -3.36
C ALA A 361 7.97 -7.25 -4.65
N PHE A 362 6.94 -8.09 -4.52
CA PHE A 362 6.11 -8.57 -5.61
C PHE A 362 4.68 -8.04 -5.48
N ARG A 363 3.98 -7.96 -6.62
CA ARG A 363 2.62 -7.41 -6.70
C ARG A 363 1.76 -8.31 -7.57
N ALA A 364 0.63 -8.77 -7.06
CA ALA A 364 -0.31 -9.58 -7.81
C ALA A 364 -1.50 -8.73 -8.24
N ALA A 365 -1.52 -8.28 -9.51
CA ALA A 365 -2.68 -7.59 -10.08
C ALA A 365 -3.69 -8.58 -10.66
N VAL A 366 -4.92 -8.50 -10.17
CA VAL A 366 -6.04 -9.35 -10.57
C VAL A 366 -7.19 -8.46 -11.01
N ARG A 367 -7.64 -8.61 -12.26
CA ARG A 367 -8.84 -7.91 -12.76
C ARG A 367 -10.09 -8.60 -12.24
N ILE A 368 -11.10 -7.81 -11.87
CA ILE A 368 -12.38 -8.34 -11.40
C ILE A 368 -13.07 -9.18 -12.50
N ASP A 369 -12.92 -8.79 -13.77
CA ASP A 369 -13.49 -9.51 -14.92
C ASP A 369 -12.92 -10.93 -15.08
N ASP A 370 -11.66 -11.15 -14.70
CA ASP A 370 -10.96 -12.43 -14.87
C ASP A 370 -11.38 -13.47 -13.81
N LEU A 371 -12.18 -13.06 -12.82
CA LEU A 371 -12.59 -13.92 -11.70
C LEU A 371 -13.86 -14.73 -11.96
N GLY A 372 -14.60 -14.39 -13.03
CA GLY A 372 -15.82 -15.07 -13.42
C GLY A 372 -17.02 -14.80 -12.50
N ALA A 373 -18.14 -15.45 -12.80
CA ALA A 373 -19.43 -15.19 -12.14
C ALA A 373 -19.43 -15.52 -10.64
N ALA A 374 -18.66 -16.52 -10.20
CA ALA A 374 -18.59 -16.93 -8.80
C ALA A 374 -18.10 -15.81 -7.86
N CYS A 375 -17.31 -14.88 -8.39
CA CYS A 375 -16.77 -13.74 -7.64
C CYS A 375 -17.60 -12.47 -7.74
N ARG A 376 -18.57 -12.40 -8.67
CA ARG A 376 -19.48 -11.26 -8.73
C ARG A 376 -20.42 -11.31 -7.52
N ARG A 377 -20.53 -10.20 -6.80
CA ARG A 377 -21.60 -10.06 -5.82
C ARG A 377 -22.93 -9.98 -6.57
N PRO A 378 -23.99 -10.68 -6.13
CA PRO A 378 -25.33 -10.42 -6.62
C PRO A 378 -25.61 -8.92 -6.45
N SER A 379 -26.10 -8.27 -7.51
CA SER A 379 -26.60 -6.90 -7.42
C SER A 379 -27.60 -6.86 -6.26
N ALA A 380 -27.33 -6.00 -5.26
CA ALA A 380 -28.27 -5.75 -4.18
C ALA A 380 -29.49 -4.97 -4.69
#